data_AF-A0A0Q5ZTN7-F1
#
_entry.id   AF-A0A0Q5ZTN7-F1
#
_cell.length_a   1.000
_cell.length_b   1.000
_cell.length_c   1.000
_cell.angle_alpha   90.00
_cell.angle_beta   90.00
_cell.angle_gamma   90.00
#
_symmetry.space_group_name_H-M   'P 1'
#
loop_
_entity.id
_entity.type
_entity.pdbx_description
1 polymer ?
#
loop_
_entity_poly.entity_id
_entity_poly.type
_entity_poly.pdbx_seq_one_letter_code
_entity_poly.pdbx_strand_id
1 'polypeptide(L)'
;MSVYNDKKLNRSDVRTGIWRFVISFIVLSAVSFTAVFFFFKSYDTQRAGISKEVEKYENLLSKNQLLKISLDSIQYNMSILGANRVENDIYLRESIMGKMRDAKDIMGEDSATNFKHYNVLLKKVEKMLLLKSQIITANNDEQAILRSLNNCQSKDHQILGELRKDPSRIFTGRRR
;
A
#
# COMPACT_ATOMS: atom_id res chain seq x y z
N MET A 1 33.37 77.05 61.28
CA MET A 1 33.89 75.69 61.50
C MET A 1 32.69 74.74 61.51
N SER A 2 32.32 74.16 60.36
CA SER A 2 31.17 73.27 60.27
C SER A 2 31.58 71.86 60.68
N VAL A 3 31.07 71.42 61.83
CA VAL A 3 31.25 70.07 62.36
C VAL A 3 30.51 69.09 61.43
N TYR A 4 31.27 68.33 60.63
CA TYR A 4 30.74 67.19 59.90
C TYR A 4 30.38 66.09 60.90
N ASN A 5 29.09 65.94 61.18
CA ASN A 5 28.56 64.81 61.92
C ASN A 5 28.56 63.58 61.00
N ASP A 6 29.67 62.86 60.95
CA ASP A 6 29.69 61.51 60.37
C ASP A 6 28.73 60.63 61.17
N LYS A 7 27.53 60.40 60.61
CA LYS A 7 26.57 59.42 61.12
C LYS A 7 27.22 58.06 61.08
N LYS A 8 27.74 57.61 62.22
CA LYS A 8 28.22 56.25 62.48
C LYS A 8 27.16 55.27 61.98
N LEU A 9 27.38 54.65 60.81
CA LEU A 9 26.39 53.76 60.19
C LEU A 9 26.00 52.68 61.19
N ASN A 10 24.70 52.57 61.44
CA ASN A 10 24.14 51.58 62.34
C ASN A 10 24.44 50.19 61.76
N ARG A 11 25.16 49.36 62.53
CA ARG A 11 25.60 48.00 62.13
C ARG A 11 24.45 47.13 61.65
N SER A 12 23.24 47.39 62.17
CA SER A 12 22.00 46.69 61.80
C SER A 12 21.47 47.07 60.41
N ASP A 13 21.67 48.32 59.98
CA ASP A 13 21.22 48.82 58.67
C ASP A 13 22.11 48.26 57.55
N VAL A 14 23.42 48.21 57.79
CA VAL A 14 24.39 47.58 56.89
C VAL A 14 24.10 46.08 56.73
N ARG A 15 23.79 45.38 57.83
CA ARG A 15 23.44 43.95 57.80
C ARG A 15 22.13 43.69 57.03
N THR A 16 21.16 44.58 57.16
CA THR A 16 19.89 44.51 56.40
C THR A 16 20.11 44.73 54.91
N GLY A 17 20.95 45.71 54.53
CA GLY A 17 21.32 45.96 53.15
C GLY A 17 22.01 44.76 52.48
N ILE A 18 22.97 44.13 53.19
CA ILE A 18 23.65 42.91 52.71
C ILE A 18 22.66 41.76 52.52
N TRP A 19 21.74 41.55 53.46
CA TRP A 19 20.73 40.49 53.34
C TRP A 19 19.78 40.70 52.16
N ARG A 20 19.35 41.95 51.91
CA ARG A 20 18.54 42.29 50.73
C ARG A 20 19.29 42.03 49.42
N PHE A 21 20.58 42.36 49.37
CA PHE A 21 21.43 42.08 48.22
C PHE A 21 21.58 40.58 47.98
N VAL A 22 21.87 39.80 49.02
CA VAL A 22 22.01 38.33 48.94
C VAL A 22 20.71 37.68 48.45
N ILE A 23 19.55 38.07 48.98
CA ILE A 23 18.26 37.53 48.52
C ILE A 23 18.03 37.90 47.05
N SER A 24 18.27 39.15 46.66
CA SER A 24 18.08 39.60 45.27
C SER A 24 19.00 38.84 44.31
N PHE A 25 20.24 38.57 44.73
CA PHE A 25 21.20 37.78 43.96
C PHE A 25 20.75 36.32 43.81
N ILE A 26 20.24 35.70 44.89
CA ILE A 26 19.70 34.34 44.86
C ILE A 26 18.51 34.24 43.91
N VAL A 27 17.57 35.20 43.98
CA VAL A 27 16.40 35.23 43.10
C VAL A 27 16.82 35.38 41.64
N LEU A 28 17.73 36.32 41.34
CA LEU A 28 18.23 36.52 39.98
C LEU A 28 18.96 35.29 39.44
N SER A 29 19.77 34.65 40.28
CA SER A 29 20.46 33.40 39.96
C SER A 29 19.45 32.28 39.69
N ALA A 30 18.48 32.09 40.57
CA ALA A 30 17.44 31.07 40.42
C ALA A 30 16.62 31.27 39.14
N VAL A 31 16.19 32.49 38.84
CA VAL A 31 15.47 32.81 37.60
C VAL A 31 16.33 32.48 36.38
N SER A 32 17.61 32.87 36.39
CA SER A 32 18.55 32.57 35.30
C SER A 32 18.73 31.06 35.10
N PHE A 33 18.93 30.29 36.18
CA PHE A 33 19.04 28.84 36.12
C PHE A 33 17.75 28.17 35.64
N THR A 34 16.59 28.63 36.09
CA THR A 34 15.30 28.06 35.65
C THR A 34 15.05 28.28 34.16
N ALA A 35 15.41 29.46 33.62
CA ALA A 35 15.28 29.72 32.19
C ALA A 35 16.11 28.73 31.34
N VAL A 36 17.36 28.51 31.73
CA VAL A 36 18.25 27.54 31.06
C VAL A 36 17.71 26.11 31.21
N PHE A 37 17.25 25.74 32.40
CA PHE A 37 16.68 24.42 32.67
C PHE A 37 15.45 24.13 31.80
N PHE A 38 14.49 25.08 31.72
CA PHE A 38 13.31 24.92 30.88
C PHE A 38 13.66 24.88 29.40
N PHE A 39 14.69 25.62 28.96
CA PHE A 39 15.18 25.55 27.59
C PHE A 39 15.67 24.14 27.23
N PHE A 40 16.55 23.54 28.05
CA PHE A 40 17.02 22.17 27.81
C PHE A 40 15.89 21.15 27.88
N LYS A 41 14.99 21.25 28.86
CA LYS A 41 13.84 20.35 28.98
C LYS A 41 12.91 20.42 27.76
N SER A 42 12.66 21.63 27.27
CA SER A 42 11.87 21.84 26.05
C SER A 42 12.59 21.29 24.82
N TYR A 43 13.89 21.52 24.71
CA TYR A 43 14.71 21.00 23.61
C TYR A 43 14.67 19.47 23.55
N ASP A 44 14.87 18.78 24.66
CA ASP A 44 14.84 17.31 24.70
C ASP A 44 13.46 16.77 24.32
N THR A 45 12.40 17.40 24.80
CA THR A 45 11.01 17.02 24.46
C THR A 45 10.73 17.21 22.97
N GLN A 46 11.14 18.36 22.40
CA GLN A 46 10.98 18.64 20.98
C GLN A 46 11.80 17.68 20.12
N ARG A 47 13.04 17.39 20.51
CA ARG A 47 13.92 16.46 19.80
C ARG A 47 13.34 15.05 19.78
N ALA A 48 12.78 14.59 20.90
CA ALA A 48 12.10 13.29 20.96
C ALA A 48 10.86 13.26 20.06
N GLY A 49 10.07 14.34 20.03
CA GLY A 49 8.91 14.49 19.14
C GLY A 49 9.30 14.41 17.66
N ILE A 50 10.31 15.20 17.25
CA ILE A 50 10.82 15.22 15.87
C ILE A 50 11.38 13.85 15.49
N SER A 51 12.17 13.21 16.36
CA SER A 51 12.73 11.88 16.07
C SER A 51 11.64 10.85 15.77
N LYS A 52 10.53 10.88 16.52
CA LYS A 52 9.39 9.98 16.30
C LYS A 52 8.66 10.27 14.99
N GLU A 53 8.55 11.55 14.61
CA GLU A 53 7.94 11.94 13.35
C GLU A 53 8.81 11.56 12.14
N VAL A 54 10.13 11.72 12.26
CA VAL A 54 11.11 11.27 11.27
C VAL A 54 11.02 9.76 11.08
N GLU A 55 11.02 8.98 12.15
CA GLU A 55 10.89 7.52 12.08
C GLU A 55 9.59 7.09 11.38
N LYS A 56 8.47 7.75 11.72
CA LYS A 56 7.18 7.50 11.06
C LYS A 56 7.24 7.84 9.57
N TYR A 57 7.87 8.95 9.21
CA TYR A 57 8.04 9.37 7.83
C TYR A 57 8.93 8.40 7.04
N GLU A 58 10.06 7.96 7.61
CA GLU A 58 10.96 6.98 6.99
C GLU A 58 10.27 5.64 6.76
N ASN A 59 9.43 5.19 7.71
CA ASN A 59 8.63 3.99 7.56
C ASN A 59 7.61 4.14 6.41
N LEU A 60 6.89 5.27 6.34
CA LEU A 60 5.97 5.55 5.23
C LEU A 60 6.68 5.61 3.88
N LEU A 61 7.87 6.21 3.83
CA LEU A 61 8.69 6.29 2.62
C LEU A 61 9.14 4.90 2.17
N SER A 62 9.58 4.06 3.11
CA SER A 62 10.01 2.68 2.84
C SER A 62 8.85 1.85 2.31
N LYS A 63 7.66 1.93 2.94
CA LYS A 63 6.44 1.29 2.44
C LYS A 63 6.07 1.78 1.04
N ASN A 64 6.20 3.09 0.77
CA ASN A 64 5.91 3.66 -0.55
C ASN A 64 6.83 3.07 -1.64
N GLN A 65 8.13 2.95 -1.36
CA GLN A 65 9.08 2.35 -2.30
C GLN A 65 8.73 0.89 -2.62
N LEU A 66 8.39 0.10 -1.61
CA LEU A 66 7.95 -1.29 -1.80
C LEU A 66 6.66 -1.37 -2.62
N LEU A 67 5.68 -0.50 -2.32
CA LEU A 67 4.42 -0.43 -3.06
C LEU A 67 4.62 -0.07 -4.52
N LYS A 68 5.55 0.86 -4.80
CA LYS A 68 5.89 1.23 -6.18
C LYS A 68 6.43 0.04 -6.96
N ILE A 69 7.40 -0.70 -6.39
CA ILE A 69 7.98 -1.88 -7.03
C ILE A 69 6.92 -2.95 -7.28
N SER A 70 6.07 -3.22 -6.28
CA SER A 70 4.98 -4.19 -6.41
C SER A 70 3.99 -3.77 -7.51
N LEU A 71 3.62 -2.48 -7.55
CA LEU A 71 2.70 -1.96 -8.55
C LEU A 71 3.27 -2.02 -9.97
N ASP A 72 4.54 -1.64 -10.17
CA ASP A 72 5.21 -1.73 -11.47
C ASP A 72 5.23 -3.20 -11.95
N SER A 73 5.44 -4.14 -11.03
CA SER A 73 5.41 -5.56 -11.34
C SER A 73 4.01 -6.08 -11.69
N ILE A 74 2.98 -5.61 -10.99
CA ILE A 74 1.57 -5.91 -11.31
C ILE A 74 1.21 -5.35 -12.69
N GLN A 75 1.61 -4.12 -12.99
CA GLN A 75 1.36 -3.48 -14.28
C GLN A 75 2.05 -4.23 -15.42
N TYR A 76 3.32 -4.63 -15.23
CA TYR A 76 4.05 -5.44 -16.19
C TYR A 76 3.33 -6.78 -16.45
N ASN A 77 2.97 -7.51 -15.40
CA ASN A 77 2.25 -8.77 -15.53
C ASN A 77 0.88 -8.59 -16.21
N MET A 78 0.15 -7.50 -15.92
CA MET A 78 -1.11 -7.20 -16.61
C MET A 78 -0.92 -6.88 -18.08
N SER A 79 0.17 -6.19 -18.46
CA SER A 79 0.46 -5.90 -19.87
C SER A 79 0.69 -7.17 -20.68
N ILE A 80 1.35 -8.16 -20.06
CA ILE A 80 1.56 -9.48 -20.66
C ILE A 80 0.24 -10.24 -20.80
N LEU A 81 -0.60 -10.23 -19.76
CA LEU A 81 -1.94 -10.85 -19.77
C LEU A 81 -2.85 -10.24 -20.85
N GLY A 82 -2.74 -8.93 -21.09
CA GLY A 82 -3.49 -8.22 -22.12
C GLY A 82 -3.09 -8.64 -23.54
N ALA A 83 -1.81 -8.97 -23.75
CA ALA A 83 -1.28 -9.32 -25.06
C ALA A 83 -1.53 -10.79 -25.47
N ASN A 84 -2.16 -11.61 -24.61
CA ASN A 84 -2.35 -13.07 -24.80
C ASN A 84 -1.03 -13.79 -25.20
N ARG A 85 0.12 -13.28 -24.75
CA ARG A 85 1.46 -13.77 -25.16
C ARG A 85 1.95 -14.97 -24.36
N VAL A 86 1.12 -15.58 -23.52
CA VAL A 86 1.51 -16.66 -22.61
C VAL A 86 0.52 -17.81 -22.74
N GLU A 87 1.02 -19.05 -22.81
CA GLU A 87 0.18 -20.26 -22.79
C GLU A 87 -0.55 -20.46 -21.45
N ASN A 88 -0.08 -19.85 -20.37
CA ASN A 88 -0.51 -20.13 -19.00
C ASN A 88 -1.08 -18.89 -18.29
N ASP A 89 -2.22 -18.41 -18.79
CA ASP A 89 -2.96 -17.26 -18.24
C ASP A 89 -3.35 -17.44 -16.75
N ILE A 90 -3.55 -18.69 -16.31
CA ILE A 90 -3.91 -19.01 -14.91
C ILE A 90 -2.77 -18.68 -13.96
N TYR A 91 -1.54 -19.11 -14.29
CA TYR A 91 -0.37 -18.85 -13.44
C TYR A 91 -0.08 -17.35 -13.33
N LEU A 92 -0.20 -16.63 -14.44
CA LEU A 92 0.04 -15.19 -14.47
C LEU A 92 -0.99 -14.44 -13.61
N ARG A 93 -2.26 -14.87 -13.63
CA ARG A 93 -3.31 -14.32 -12.77
C ARG A 93 -3.07 -14.59 -11.29
N GLU A 94 -2.71 -15.81 -10.92
CA GLU A 94 -2.35 -16.13 -9.53
C GLU A 94 -1.17 -15.30 -9.04
N SER A 95 -0.15 -15.12 -9.90
CA SER A 95 0.99 -14.25 -9.59
C SER A 95 0.57 -12.79 -9.36
N ILE A 96 -0.33 -12.26 -10.21
CA ILE A 96 -0.86 -10.90 -10.04
C ILE A 96 -1.65 -10.80 -8.74
N MET A 97 -2.55 -11.75 -8.46
CA MET A 97 -3.36 -11.77 -7.25
C MET A 97 -2.52 -11.87 -5.98
N GLY A 98 -1.46 -12.69 -6.00
CA GLY A 98 -0.49 -12.78 -4.91
C GLY A 98 0.17 -11.43 -4.62
N LYS A 99 0.73 -10.78 -5.65
CA LYS A 99 1.37 -9.46 -5.51
C LYS A 99 0.40 -8.37 -5.05
N MET A 100 -0.86 -8.45 -5.46
CA MET A 100 -1.91 -7.54 -4.98
C MET A 100 -2.21 -7.75 -3.50
N ARG A 101 -2.18 -8.99 -3.03
CA ARG A 101 -2.34 -9.32 -1.60
C ARG A 101 -1.15 -8.78 -0.79
N ASP A 102 0.07 -9.01 -1.27
CA ASP A 102 1.28 -8.49 -0.64
C ASP A 102 1.25 -6.96 -0.56
N ALA A 103 0.84 -6.29 -1.64
CA ALA A 103 0.69 -4.83 -1.67
C ALA A 103 -0.37 -4.35 -0.66
N LYS A 104 -1.46 -5.10 -0.48
CA LYS A 104 -2.48 -4.79 0.52
C LYS A 104 -1.96 -4.97 1.94
N ASP A 105 -1.14 -5.99 2.18
CA ASP A 105 -0.53 -6.26 3.48
C ASP A 105 0.53 -5.20 3.82
N ILE A 106 1.32 -4.74 2.85
CA ILE A 106 2.26 -3.61 3.01
C ILE A 106 1.53 -2.30 3.38
N MET A 107 0.36 -2.06 2.77
CA MET A 107 -0.45 -0.88 3.09
C MET A 107 -1.07 -0.96 4.49
N GLY A 108 -1.55 -2.13 4.91
CA GLY A 108 -2.16 -2.33 6.22
C GLY A 108 -3.20 -1.26 6.58
N GLU A 109 -3.09 -0.69 7.78
CA GLU A 109 -3.97 0.39 8.27
C GLU A 109 -3.80 1.71 7.49
N ASP A 110 -2.62 1.94 6.90
CA ASP A 110 -2.32 3.13 6.10
C ASP A 110 -3.07 3.13 4.75
N SER A 111 -3.75 2.04 4.40
CA SER A 111 -4.53 1.90 3.15
C SER A 111 -5.67 2.92 3.02
N ALA A 112 -6.27 3.34 4.13
CA ALA A 112 -7.39 4.30 4.13
C ALA A 112 -6.94 5.77 4.18
N THR A 113 -5.69 6.03 4.58
CA THR A 113 -5.15 7.36 4.84
C THR A 113 -4.06 7.69 3.83
N ASN A 114 -2.82 7.24 4.06
CA ASN A 114 -1.62 7.59 3.32
C ASN A 114 -1.57 6.93 1.92
N PHE A 115 -2.13 5.72 1.78
CA PHE A 115 -2.05 4.93 0.54
C PHE A 115 -3.41 4.73 -0.16
N LYS A 116 -4.36 5.65 0.06
CA LYS A 116 -5.70 5.59 -0.55
C LYS A 116 -5.67 5.41 -2.07
N HIS A 117 -4.77 6.10 -2.76
CA HIS A 117 -4.65 6.02 -4.23
C HIS A 117 -4.20 4.63 -4.70
N TYR A 118 -3.23 4.02 -4.02
CA TYR A 118 -2.80 2.65 -4.30
C TYR A 118 -3.95 1.66 -4.09
N ASN A 119 -4.69 1.79 -2.99
CA ASN A 119 -5.85 0.94 -2.71
C ASN A 119 -6.94 1.05 -3.80
N VAL A 120 -7.27 2.28 -4.23
CA VAL A 120 -8.22 2.50 -5.33
C VAL A 120 -7.73 1.86 -6.63
N LEU A 121 -6.44 1.97 -6.92
CA LEU A 121 -5.85 1.38 -8.12
C LEU A 121 -5.91 -0.15 -8.08
N LEU A 122 -5.52 -0.78 -6.97
CA LEU A 122 -5.59 -2.24 -6.81
C LEU A 122 -7.03 -2.74 -6.98
N LYS A 123 -8.03 -2.06 -6.42
CA LYS A 123 -9.45 -2.42 -6.62
C LYS A 123 -9.88 -2.36 -8.09
N LYS A 124 -9.31 -1.45 -8.89
CA LYS A 124 -9.57 -1.40 -10.33
C LYS A 124 -8.90 -2.57 -11.06
N VAL A 125 -7.67 -2.91 -10.69
CA VAL A 125 -6.97 -4.08 -11.25
C VAL A 125 -7.74 -5.37 -10.95
N GLU A 126 -8.26 -5.52 -9.73
CA GLU A 126 -9.07 -6.67 -9.33
C GLU A 126 -10.30 -6.84 -10.24
N LYS A 127 -11.05 -5.75 -10.46
CA LYS A 127 -12.20 -5.75 -11.37
C LYS A 127 -11.80 -6.12 -12.80
N MET A 128 -10.64 -5.64 -13.26
CA MET A 128 -10.14 -5.95 -14.60
C MET A 128 -9.76 -7.43 -14.75
N LEU A 129 -9.17 -8.04 -13.73
CA LEU A 129 -8.87 -9.48 -13.69
C LEU A 129 -10.14 -10.32 -13.71
N LEU A 130 -11.17 -9.94 -12.94
CA LEU A 130 -12.47 -10.61 -12.96
C LEU A 130 -13.11 -10.54 -14.34
N LEU A 131 -13.08 -9.36 -14.98
CA LEU A 131 -13.61 -9.18 -16.33
C LEU A 131 -12.87 -10.05 -17.35
N LYS A 132 -11.52 -10.08 -17.31
CA LYS A 132 -10.73 -10.96 -18.18
C LYS A 132 -11.08 -12.43 -17.97
N SER A 133 -11.33 -12.86 -16.73
CA SER A 133 -11.78 -14.22 -16.44
C SER A 133 -13.10 -14.55 -17.13
N GLN A 134 -14.08 -13.66 -17.04
CA GLN A 134 -15.39 -13.85 -17.67
C GLN A 134 -15.26 -13.93 -19.20
N ILE A 135 -14.42 -13.10 -19.80
CA ILE A 135 -14.15 -13.13 -21.25
C ILE A 135 -13.54 -14.47 -21.66
N ILE A 136 -12.57 -14.98 -20.91
CA ILE A 136 -11.95 -16.28 -21.21
C ILE A 136 -12.99 -17.41 -21.12
N THR A 137 -13.84 -17.41 -20.08
CA THR A 137 -14.91 -18.41 -19.95
C THR A 137 -15.87 -18.34 -21.14
N ALA A 138 -16.35 -17.16 -21.51
CA ALA A 138 -17.25 -16.98 -22.65
C ALA A 138 -16.62 -17.45 -23.98
N ASN A 139 -15.32 -17.16 -24.20
CA ASN A 139 -14.60 -17.61 -25.40
C ASN A 139 -14.43 -19.14 -25.43
N ASN A 140 -14.20 -19.77 -24.27
CA ASN A 140 -14.12 -21.23 -24.18
C ASN A 140 -15.48 -21.87 -24.47
N ASP A 141 -16.58 -21.29 -23.99
CA ASP A 141 -17.93 -21.75 -24.26
C ASP A 141 -18.27 -21.62 -25.76
N GLU A 142 -17.92 -20.49 -26.38
CA GLU A 142 -18.06 -20.29 -27.83
C GLU A 142 -17.33 -21.37 -28.62
N GLN A 143 -16.05 -21.64 -28.30
CA GLN A 143 -15.28 -22.70 -28.95
C GLN A 143 -15.89 -24.09 -28.74
N ALA A 144 -16.42 -24.39 -27.56
CA ALA A 144 -17.08 -25.66 -27.28
C ALA A 144 -18.37 -25.83 -28.11
N ILE A 145 -19.14 -24.75 -28.28
CA ILE A 145 -20.33 -24.73 -29.14
C ILE A 145 -19.94 -24.92 -30.61
N LEU A 146 -18.94 -24.18 -31.10
CA LEU A 146 -18.45 -24.32 -32.48
C LEU A 146 -17.96 -25.74 -32.78
N ARG A 147 -17.23 -26.36 -31.86
CA ARG A 147 -16.81 -27.77 -31.98
C ARG A 147 -18.01 -28.71 -32.02
N SER A 148 -19.01 -28.49 -31.16
CA SER A 148 -20.24 -29.28 -31.15
C SER A 148 -21.02 -29.16 -32.45
N LEU A 149 -21.16 -27.94 -32.99
CA LEU A 149 -21.80 -27.67 -34.28
C LEU A 149 -21.07 -28.37 -35.43
N ASN A 150 -19.74 -28.24 -35.51
CA ASN A 150 -18.93 -28.92 -36.53
C ASN A 150 -19.06 -30.44 -36.45
N ASN A 151 -19.11 -31.00 -35.23
CA ASN A 151 -19.33 -32.44 -35.03
C ASN A 151 -20.73 -32.87 -35.48
N CYS A 152 -21.77 -32.08 -35.19
CA CYS A 152 -23.13 -32.35 -35.67
C CYS A 152 -23.20 -32.30 -37.20
N GLN A 153 -22.62 -31.28 -37.82
CA GLN A 153 -22.61 -31.14 -39.28
C GLN A 153 -21.84 -32.29 -39.97
N SER A 154 -20.70 -32.70 -39.39
CA SER A 154 -19.93 -33.85 -39.89
C SER A 154 -20.73 -35.15 -39.82
N LYS A 155 -21.43 -35.39 -38.70
CA LYS A 155 -22.33 -36.56 -38.55
C LYS A 155 -23.49 -36.53 -39.53
N ASP A 156 -24.10 -35.36 -39.75
CA ASP A 156 -25.20 -35.21 -40.70
C ASP A 156 -24.76 -35.53 -42.14
N HIS A 157 -23.58 -35.04 -42.54
CA HIS A 157 -22.98 -35.39 -43.83
C HIS A 157 -22.67 -36.89 -43.97
N GLN A 158 -22.22 -37.56 -42.89
CA GLN A 158 -21.99 -39.01 -42.90
C GLN A 158 -23.31 -39.78 -43.06
N ILE A 159 -24.36 -39.41 -42.30
CA ILE A 159 -25.67 -40.06 -42.37
C ILE A 159 -26.30 -39.86 -43.75
N LEU A 160 -26.24 -38.65 -44.31
CA LEU A 160 -26.70 -38.38 -45.68
C LEU A 160 -25.91 -39.20 -46.71
N GLY A 161 -24.60 -39.39 -46.51
CA GLY A 161 -23.77 -40.24 -47.35
C GLY A 161 -24.16 -41.72 -47.28
N GLU A 162 -24.53 -42.22 -46.10
CA GLU A 162 -25.00 -43.59 -45.89
C GLU A 162 -26.40 -43.81 -46.45
N LEU A 163 -27.34 -42.89 -46.22
CA LEU A 163 -28.71 -42.96 -46.75
C LEU A 163 -28.75 -42.88 -48.28
N ARG A 164 -27.77 -42.22 -48.90
CA ARG A 164 -27.62 -42.15 -50.36
C ARG A 164 -27.10 -43.45 -50.97
N LYS A 165 -26.53 -44.38 -50.17
CA LYS A 165 -26.23 -45.74 -50.65
C LYS A 165 -27.51 -46.56 -50.63
N ASP A 166 -28.00 -46.91 -51.82
CA ASP A 166 -29.19 -47.73 -52.00
C ASP A 166 -29.01 -49.12 -51.33
N PRO A 167 -29.81 -49.45 -50.29
CA PRO A 167 -29.68 -50.71 -49.56
C PRO A 167 -30.06 -51.94 -50.39
N SER A 168 -30.76 -51.77 -51.52
CA SER A 168 -31.17 -52.87 -52.39
C SER A 168 -30.03 -53.49 -53.22
N ARG A 169 -28.88 -52.80 -53.36
CA ARG A 169 -27.74 -53.29 -54.17
C ARG A 169 -26.83 -54.31 -53.48
N ILE A 170 -26.95 -54.51 -52.15
CA ILE A 170 -26.11 -55.45 -51.38
C ILE A 170 -26.86 -56.75 -51.02
N PHE A 171 -28.18 -56.79 -51.22
CA PHE A 171 -28.98 -57.98 -50.95
C PHE A 171 -28.90 -58.96 -52.13
N THR A 172 -27.74 -59.59 -52.34
CA THR A 172 -27.65 -60.82 -53.13
C THR A 172 -28.21 -61.97 -52.30
N GLY A 173 -29.54 -62.01 -52.19
CA GLY A 173 -30.27 -63.13 -51.64
C GLY A 173 -29.99 -64.38 -52.47
N ARG A 174 -29.05 -65.21 -52.02
CA ARG A 174 -28.80 -66.54 -52.57
C ARG A 174 -30.01 -67.41 -52.25
N ARG A 175 -31.01 -67.42 -53.12
CA ARG A 175 -32.11 -68.39 -53.12
C ARG A 175 -31.72 -69.56 -54.01
N ARG A 176 -31.59 -70.72 -53.35
CA ARG A 176 -31.32 -72.08 -53.87
C ARG A 176 -29.93 -72.33 -54.43
#